data_AF-A0A9D6FEQ3-F1
#
_entry.id   AF-A0A9D6FEQ3-F1
#
_cell.length_a   1.000
_cell.length_b   1.000
_cell.length_c   1.000
_cell.angle_alpha   90.00
_cell.angle_beta   90.00
_cell.angle_gamma   90.00
#
_symmetry.space_group_name_H-M   'P 1'
#
loop_
_entity.id
_entity.type
_entity.pdbx_description
1 polymer ?
#
loop_
_entity_poly.entity_id
_entity_poly.type
_entity_poly.pdbx_seq_one_letter_code
_entity_poly.pdbx_strand_id
1 'polypeptide(L)'
;MNAKITSRFMPGVTAPESGRLVWWDTELHAFGRAVPTVGEYRQEYLAEVAARKKEPQRDRYVLVSKTPTRWSNIPLDQITVSMVQRRFDEYAKSFPIACNRWLASLSAMLQSAWRKSPVSENPASKVGKRPDGAPRTRVLCDDEMTRLLAVVDALRPHDPALRRVIIETGSCVRGFT
;
A
#
# COMPACT_ATOMS: atom_id res chain seq x y z
N MET A 1 -17.28 -41.89 -14.32
CA MET A 1 -16.17 -42.75 -14.78
C MET A 1 -14.89 -41.93 -14.71
N ASN A 2 -14.06 -42.16 -13.69
CA ASN A 2 -12.82 -41.40 -13.47
C ASN A 2 -11.68 -42.08 -14.23
N ALA A 3 -11.27 -41.49 -15.37
CA ALA A 3 -10.11 -41.96 -16.10
C ALA A 3 -8.83 -41.55 -15.35
N LYS A 4 -8.05 -42.55 -14.91
CA LYS A 4 -6.68 -42.36 -14.42
C LYS A 4 -5.79 -41.96 -15.60
N ILE A 5 -5.25 -40.75 -15.58
CA ILE A 5 -4.25 -40.29 -16.54
C ILE A 5 -2.91 -40.94 -16.16
N THR A 6 -2.40 -41.83 -17.01
CA THR A 6 -1.09 -42.49 -16.84
C THR A 6 -0.04 -41.83 -17.73
N SER A 7 1.23 -41.97 -17.33
CA SER A 7 2.44 -41.34 -17.91
C SER A 7 2.68 -41.53 -19.41
N ARG A 8 1.86 -42.32 -20.10
CA ARG A 8 1.95 -42.57 -21.55
C ARG A 8 1.52 -41.40 -22.43
N PHE A 9 0.93 -40.35 -21.87
CA PHE A 9 0.49 -39.17 -22.63
C PHE A 9 1.55 -38.07 -22.79
N MET A 10 2.80 -38.30 -22.38
CA MET A 10 3.83 -37.27 -22.30
C MET A 10 5.02 -37.54 -23.23
N PRO A 11 4.96 -37.01 -24.46
CA PRO A 11 6.06 -36.17 -24.92
C PRO A 11 5.53 -34.95 -25.71
N GLY A 12 5.70 -33.73 -25.18
CA GLY A 12 5.49 -32.53 -26.00
C GLY A 12 4.94 -31.27 -25.32
N VAL A 13 4.81 -31.23 -24.00
CA VAL A 13 4.35 -29.99 -23.35
C VAL A 13 5.54 -29.06 -23.12
N THR A 14 5.71 -28.12 -24.03
CA THR A 14 6.67 -27.02 -23.90
C THR A 14 6.24 -26.09 -22.77
N ALA A 15 7.17 -25.73 -21.88
CA ALA A 15 6.93 -24.71 -20.86
C ALA A 15 6.45 -23.41 -21.53
N PRO A 16 5.43 -22.71 -20.97
CA PRO A 16 4.87 -21.53 -21.62
C PRO A 16 5.92 -20.43 -21.78
N GLU A 17 5.98 -19.82 -22.96
CA GLU A 17 6.97 -18.79 -23.38
C GLU A 17 6.97 -17.51 -22.51
N SER A 18 6.01 -17.33 -21.62
CA SER A 18 5.96 -16.15 -20.77
C SER A 18 6.92 -16.32 -19.60
N GLY A 19 7.87 -15.39 -19.43
CA GLY A 19 8.78 -15.29 -18.26
C GLY A 19 8.10 -15.02 -16.90
N ARG A 20 6.85 -15.47 -16.72
CA ARG A 20 6.16 -15.59 -15.44
C ARG A 20 6.52 -16.94 -14.85
N LEU A 21 7.13 -16.92 -13.66
CA LEU A 21 7.39 -18.14 -12.90
C LEU A 21 6.05 -18.84 -12.63
N VAL A 22 5.94 -20.09 -13.09
CA VAL A 22 4.80 -20.97 -12.78
C VAL A 22 5.34 -21.95 -11.75
N TRP A 23 4.79 -21.94 -10.55
CA TRP A 23 5.08 -22.99 -9.57
C TRP A 23 4.39 -24.26 -10.06
N TRP A 24 5.15 -25.25 -10.54
CA TRP A 24 4.60 -26.55 -10.90
C TRP A 24 4.87 -27.56 -9.78
N ASP A 25 3.85 -28.33 -9.42
CA ASP A 25 4.02 -29.50 -8.57
C ASP A 25 4.68 -30.62 -9.40
N THR A 26 5.73 -31.26 -8.87
CA THR A 26 6.44 -32.36 -9.54
C THR A 26 5.61 -33.64 -9.68
N GLU A 27 4.56 -33.80 -8.87
CA GLU A 27 3.66 -34.95 -8.87
C GLU A 27 2.31 -34.64 -9.57
N LEU A 28 1.94 -33.36 -9.69
CA LEU A 28 0.71 -32.89 -10.36
C LEU A 28 1.00 -31.84 -11.45
N HIS A 29 1.47 -32.32 -12.60
CA HIS A 29 1.75 -31.50 -13.79
C HIS A 29 0.46 -31.00 -14.51
N ALA A 30 -0.23 -30.06 -13.86
CA ALA A 30 -1.28 -29.17 -14.40
C ALA A 30 -1.64 -28.07 -13.39
N PHE A 31 -1.16 -28.17 -12.14
CA PHE A 31 -1.41 -27.21 -11.08
C PHE A 31 -0.23 -26.24 -11.02
N GLY A 32 -0.38 -25.08 -11.66
CA GLY A 32 0.57 -24.00 -11.48
C GLY A 32 -0.07 -22.63 -11.57
N ARG A 33 0.09 -21.83 -10.51
CA ARG A 33 -0.32 -20.43 -10.50
C ARG A 33 0.87 -19.60 -10.97
N ALA A 34 0.69 -18.88 -12.06
CA ALA A 34 1.66 -17.86 -12.47
C ALA A 34 1.80 -16.81 -11.36
N VAL A 35 3.04 -16.43 -11.03
CA VAL A 35 3.29 -15.35 -10.07
C VAL A 35 2.60 -14.08 -10.57
N PRO A 36 1.67 -13.48 -9.80
CA PRO A 36 0.98 -12.28 -10.25
C PRO A 36 1.94 -11.11 -10.29
N THR A 37 1.65 -10.17 -11.17
CA THR A 37 2.35 -8.89 -11.19
C THR A 37 1.98 -8.05 -9.97
N VAL A 38 2.81 -7.07 -9.67
CA VAL A 38 2.55 -6.10 -8.60
C VAL A 38 1.24 -5.36 -8.86
N GLY A 39 0.92 -5.06 -10.13
CA GLY A 39 -0.30 -4.36 -10.51
C GLY A 39 -1.55 -5.18 -10.21
N GLU A 40 -1.55 -6.44 -10.65
CA GLU A 40 -2.64 -7.41 -10.41
C GLU A 40 -2.80 -7.66 -8.90
N TYR A 41 -1.72 -7.97 -8.20
CA TYR A 41 -1.79 -8.26 -6.77
C TYR A 41 -2.15 -7.04 -5.92
N ARG A 42 -1.73 -5.84 -6.32
CA ARG A 42 -2.16 -4.60 -5.66
C ARG A 42 -3.68 -4.44 -5.71
N GLN A 43 -4.33 -4.81 -6.81
CA GLN A 43 -5.79 -4.74 -6.91
C GLN A 43 -6.45 -5.76 -5.99
N GLU A 44 -5.97 -7.01 -5.98
CA GLU A 44 -6.42 -8.07 -5.05
C GLU A 44 -6.30 -7.60 -3.58
N TYR A 45 -5.11 -7.12 -3.19
CA TYR A 45 -4.85 -6.63 -1.85
C TYR A 45 -5.76 -5.46 -1.46
N LEU A 46 -5.98 -4.50 -2.35
CA LEU A 46 -6.83 -3.35 -2.07
C LEU A 46 -8.30 -3.73 -1.92
N ALA A 47 -8.78 -4.74 -2.64
CA ALA A 47 -10.13 -5.27 -2.46
C ALA A 47 -10.30 -5.89 -1.06
N GLU A 48 -9.31 -6.65 -0.58
CA GLU A 48 -9.33 -7.23 0.77
C GLU A 48 -9.23 -6.17 1.86
N VAL A 49 -8.38 -5.16 1.67
CA VAL A 49 -8.26 -4.04 2.60
C VAL A 49 -9.57 -3.25 2.67
N ALA A 50 -10.24 -3.05 1.53
CA ALA A 50 -11.55 -2.39 1.48
C ALA A 50 -12.63 -3.17 2.24
N ALA A 51 -12.59 -4.50 2.20
CA ALA A 51 -13.54 -5.33 2.94
C ALA A 51 -13.31 -5.28 4.46
N ARG A 52 -12.06 -5.11 4.92
CA ARG A 52 -11.69 -5.21 6.34
C ARG A 52 -11.57 -3.86 7.06
N LYS A 53 -11.02 -2.84 6.42
CA LYS A 53 -10.70 -1.55 7.06
C LYS A 53 -11.83 -0.56 6.93
N LYS A 54 -12.04 0.23 7.99
CA LYS A 54 -12.95 1.39 7.98
C LYS A 54 -12.52 2.50 7.02
N GLU A 55 -11.21 2.69 6.83
CA GLU A 55 -10.65 3.74 5.94
C GLU A 55 -9.63 3.16 4.94
N PRO A 56 -10.06 2.46 3.89
CA PRO A 56 -9.16 1.86 2.90
C PRO A 56 -8.56 2.89 1.93
N GLN A 57 -9.15 4.08 1.84
CA GLN A 57 -8.78 5.10 0.86
C GLN A 57 -7.34 5.61 1.05
N ARG A 58 -6.83 5.60 2.28
CA ARG A 58 -5.44 6.00 2.57
C ARG A 58 -4.44 5.00 1.99
N ASP A 59 -4.67 3.70 2.20
CA ASP A 59 -3.82 2.64 1.61
C ASP A 59 -3.89 2.67 0.09
N ARG A 60 -5.08 2.87 -0.48
CA ARG A 60 -5.28 3.03 -1.92
C ARG A 60 -4.50 4.23 -2.46
N TYR A 61 -4.65 5.40 -1.86
CA TYR A 61 -3.92 6.59 -2.27
C TYR A 61 -2.41 6.34 -2.25
N VAL A 62 -1.88 5.78 -1.16
CA VAL A 62 -0.45 5.53 -1.00
C VAL A 62 0.07 4.52 -2.02
N LEU A 63 -0.60 3.38 -2.20
CA LEU A 63 -0.12 2.32 -3.10
C LEU A 63 -0.32 2.63 -4.58
N VAL A 64 -1.40 3.35 -4.94
CA VAL A 64 -1.68 3.69 -6.35
C VAL A 64 -0.90 4.94 -6.77
N SER A 65 -0.91 6.01 -5.97
CA SER A 65 -0.30 7.28 -6.40
C SER A 65 1.22 7.33 -6.20
N LYS A 66 1.76 6.59 -5.22
CA LYS A 66 3.19 6.71 -4.87
C LYS A 66 4.05 5.55 -5.37
N THR A 67 3.44 4.43 -5.78
CA THR A 67 4.18 3.34 -6.42
C THR A 67 4.39 3.65 -7.89
N PRO A 68 5.61 3.51 -8.44
CA PRO A 68 5.86 3.77 -9.85
C PRO A 68 4.95 2.93 -10.77
N THR A 69 4.35 3.55 -11.78
CA THR A 69 3.48 2.85 -12.74
C THR A 69 4.19 1.67 -13.39
N ARG A 70 5.49 1.82 -13.70
CA ARG A 70 6.36 0.77 -14.26
C ARG A 70 6.42 -0.51 -13.43
N TRP A 71 6.17 -0.45 -12.13
CA TRP A 71 6.14 -1.66 -11.29
C TRP A 71 4.90 -2.50 -11.53
N SER A 72 3.82 -1.94 -12.08
CA SER A 72 2.55 -2.66 -12.26
C SER A 72 2.71 -3.91 -13.15
N ASN A 73 3.67 -3.91 -14.06
CA ASN A 73 3.93 -5.03 -14.98
C ASN A 73 5.01 -5.99 -14.48
N ILE A 74 5.67 -5.67 -13.35
CA ILE A 74 6.75 -6.49 -12.80
C ILE A 74 6.11 -7.65 -12.01
N PRO A 75 6.55 -8.90 -12.19
CA PRO A 75 6.20 -10.01 -11.32
C PRO A 75 6.57 -9.75 -9.86
N LEU A 76 5.76 -10.21 -8.89
CA LEU A 76 6.04 -9.95 -7.47
C LEU A 76 7.38 -10.52 -6.98
N ASP A 77 7.82 -11.65 -7.54
CA ASP A 77 9.09 -12.31 -7.22
C ASP A 77 10.32 -11.53 -7.74
N GLN A 78 10.13 -10.68 -8.75
CA GLN A 78 11.18 -9.84 -9.32
C GLN A 78 11.35 -8.50 -8.59
N ILE A 79 10.48 -8.15 -7.62
CA ILE A 79 10.75 -7.00 -6.77
C ILE A 79 11.96 -7.33 -5.89
N THR A 80 13.03 -6.58 -6.08
CA THR A 80 14.24 -6.67 -5.25
C THR A 80 14.29 -5.58 -4.17
N VAL A 81 15.09 -5.82 -3.13
CA VAL A 81 15.35 -4.84 -2.06
C VAL A 81 15.91 -3.53 -2.63
N SER A 82 16.81 -3.61 -3.62
CA SER A 82 17.44 -2.44 -4.24
C SER A 82 16.43 -1.56 -5.00
N MET A 83 15.44 -2.16 -5.65
CA MET A 83 14.35 -1.42 -6.28
C MET A 83 13.51 -0.67 -5.25
N VAL A 84 13.18 -1.33 -4.13
CA VAL A 84 12.43 -0.70 -3.03
C VAL A 84 13.23 0.42 -2.40
N GLN A 85 14.50 0.19 -2.08
CA GLN A 85 15.40 1.19 -1.50
C GLN A 85 15.54 2.41 -2.41
N ARG A 86 15.81 2.21 -3.70
CA ARG A 86 15.92 3.30 -4.67
C ARG A 86 14.65 4.15 -4.71
N ARG A 87 13.47 3.52 -4.75
CA ARG A 87 12.20 4.26 -4.75
C ARG A 87 11.98 4.98 -3.41
N PHE A 88 12.35 4.34 -2.30
CA PHE A 88 12.27 4.95 -0.97
C PHE A 88 13.10 6.23 -0.90
N ASP A 89 14.35 6.18 -1.34
CA ASP A 89 15.26 7.32 -1.32
C ASP A 89 14.81 8.45 -2.26
N GLU A 90 14.34 8.11 -3.46
CA GLU A 90 13.73 9.07 -4.39
C GLU A 90 12.53 9.79 -3.74
N TYR A 91 11.65 9.04 -3.06
CA TYR A 91 10.45 9.61 -2.45
C TYR A 91 10.78 10.42 -1.18
N ALA A 92 11.77 9.98 -0.41
CA ALA A 92 12.22 10.64 0.81
C ALA A 92 12.82 12.03 0.54
N LYS A 93 13.39 12.27 -0.66
CA LYS A 93 13.90 13.60 -1.04
C LYS A 93 12.81 14.68 -1.03
N SER A 94 11.61 14.34 -1.51
CA SER A 94 10.50 15.28 -1.58
C SER A 94 9.57 15.19 -0.36
N PHE A 95 9.42 13.99 0.23
CA PHE A 95 8.47 13.76 1.32
C PHE A 95 9.03 12.82 2.41
N PRO A 96 9.91 13.32 3.30
CA PRO A 96 10.59 12.52 4.32
C PRO A 96 9.64 11.77 5.26
N ILE A 97 8.49 12.33 5.60
CA ILE A 97 7.51 11.70 6.51
C ILE A 97 6.61 10.73 5.74
N ALA A 98 6.22 11.09 4.52
CA ALA A 98 5.29 10.27 3.73
C ALA A 98 5.95 9.00 3.17
N CYS A 99 7.28 8.97 3.03
CA CYS A 99 8.00 7.78 2.55
C CYS A 99 7.88 6.59 3.51
N ASN A 100 7.91 6.83 4.82
CA ASN A 100 7.68 5.80 5.84
C ASN A 100 6.28 5.19 5.71
N ARG A 101 5.26 6.02 5.43
CA ARG A 101 3.88 5.56 5.20
C ARG A 101 3.77 4.71 3.94
N TRP A 102 4.43 5.11 2.86
CA TRP A 102 4.49 4.31 1.63
C TRP A 102 5.18 2.97 1.84
N LEU A 103 6.33 2.96 2.50
CA LEU A 103 7.06 1.73 2.81
C LEU A 103 6.21 0.78 3.67
N ALA A 104 5.49 1.31 4.66
CA ALA A 104 4.60 0.51 5.50
C ALA A 104 3.46 -0.13 4.70
N SER A 105 2.78 0.61 3.83
CA SER A 105 1.73 0.06 2.97
C SER A 105 2.27 -0.97 1.98
N LEU A 106 3.44 -0.71 1.37
CA LEU A 106 4.08 -1.65 0.45
C LEU A 106 4.50 -2.94 1.16
N SER A 107 5.14 -2.82 2.33
CA SER A 107 5.54 -3.96 3.15
C SER A 107 4.34 -4.80 3.59
N ALA A 108 3.22 -4.17 3.97
CA ALA A 108 1.99 -4.89 4.30
C ALA A 108 1.40 -5.66 3.11
N MET A 109 1.44 -5.08 1.91
CA MET A 109 1.02 -5.75 0.66
C MET A 109 1.91 -6.95 0.35
N LEU A 110 3.24 -6.79 0.39
CA LEU A 110 4.19 -7.87 0.11
C LEU A 110 4.17 -8.96 1.20
N GLN A 111 3.90 -8.59 2.45
CA GLN A 111 3.69 -9.55 3.53
C GLN A 111 2.43 -10.40 3.31
N SER A 112 1.36 -9.77 2.81
CA SER A 112 0.14 -10.48 2.40
C SER A 112 0.43 -11.44 1.24
N ALA A 113 1.23 -11.00 0.26
CA ALA A 113 1.65 -11.86 -0.85
C ALA A 113 2.42 -13.06 -0.33
N TRP A 114 3.48 -12.83 0.46
CA TRP A 114 4.31 -13.86 1.05
C TRP A 114 3.49 -14.92 1.81
N ARG A 115 2.50 -14.51 2.61
CA ARG A 115 1.60 -15.45 3.33
C ARG A 115 0.74 -16.33 2.42
N LYS A 116 0.41 -15.86 1.21
CA LYS A 116 -0.39 -16.60 0.22
C LYS A 116 0.47 -17.40 -0.77
N SER A 117 1.80 -17.40 -0.56
CA SER A 117 2.78 -18.26 -1.22
C SER A 117 3.07 -18.11 -2.74
N PRO A 118 3.00 -16.93 -3.39
CA PRO A 118 3.65 -16.72 -4.69
C PRO A 118 5.06 -16.09 -4.58
N VAL A 119 5.52 -15.67 -3.40
CA VAL A 119 6.79 -14.93 -3.20
C VAL A 119 7.60 -15.58 -2.07
N SER A 120 8.90 -15.76 -2.25
CA SER A 120 9.79 -16.38 -1.26
C SER A 120 10.09 -15.49 -0.06
N GLU A 121 10.16 -14.16 -0.27
CA GLU A 121 10.54 -13.19 0.76
C GLU A 121 9.86 -11.82 0.55
N ASN A 122 9.71 -11.04 1.62
CA ASN A 122 9.27 -9.64 1.56
C ASN A 122 10.49 -8.69 1.42
N PRO A 123 10.79 -8.15 0.22
CA PRO A 123 11.93 -7.26 0.03
C PRO A 123 11.79 -5.91 0.75
N ALA A 124 10.55 -5.47 1.05
CA ALA A 124 10.31 -4.18 1.70
C ALA A 124 10.55 -4.22 3.23
N SER A 125 10.60 -5.40 3.85
CA SER A 125 10.94 -5.52 5.29
C SER A 125 12.41 -5.21 5.58
N LYS A 126 13.28 -5.37 4.57
CA LYS A 126 14.74 -5.11 4.67
C LYS A 126 15.10 -3.62 4.54
N VAL A 127 14.16 -2.77 4.15
CA VAL A 127 14.39 -1.33 3.99
C VAL A 127 14.16 -0.62 5.33
N GLY A 128 15.17 0.10 5.80
CA GLY A 128 15.10 0.86 7.05
C GLY A 128 14.16 2.06 6.95
N LYS A 129 13.37 2.29 8.00
CA LYS A 129 12.56 3.51 8.12
C LYS A 129 13.46 4.69 8.48
N ARG A 130 13.07 5.90 8.05
CA ARG A 130 13.70 7.13 8.52
C ARG A 130 13.18 7.51 9.91
N PRO A 131 13.99 8.15 10.76
CA PRO A 131 13.51 8.67 12.03
C PRO A 131 12.40 9.70 11.79
N ASP A 132 11.36 9.63 12.61
CA ASP A 132 10.32 10.64 12.59
C ASP A 132 10.90 11.98 13.09
N GLY A 133 10.53 13.07 12.43
CA GLY A 133 10.96 14.41 12.84
C GLY A 133 10.39 14.78 14.21
N ALA A 134 11.01 15.77 14.87
CA ALA A 134 10.51 16.28 16.14
C ALA A 134 9.02 16.65 16.02
N PRO A 135 8.19 16.28 17.02
CA PRO A 135 6.77 16.60 16.99
C PRO A 135 6.59 18.12 16.89
N ARG A 136 5.55 18.55 16.16
CA ARG A 136 5.18 19.97 16.11
C ARG A 136 4.61 20.34 17.48
N THR A 137 5.36 21.13 18.24
CA THR A 137 5.02 21.52 19.62
C THR A 137 4.35 22.88 19.73
N ARG A 138 4.34 23.69 18.67
CA ARG A 138 3.68 25.00 18.71
C ARG A 138 2.16 24.81 18.88
N VAL A 139 1.66 25.31 19.99
CA VAL A 139 0.22 25.41 20.30
C VAL A 139 -0.17 26.89 20.28
N LEU A 140 -1.43 27.18 20.01
CA LEU A 140 -1.97 28.54 20.10
C LEU A 140 -1.95 29.01 21.56
N CYS A 141 -1.43 30.20 21.80
CA CYS A 141 -1.64 30.87 23.09
C CYS A 141 -3.03 31.51 23.17
N ASP A 142 -3.42 31.98 24.35
CA ASP A 142 -4.74 32.57 24.58
C ASP A 142 -5.01 33.77 23.64
N ASP A 143 -4.04 34.66 23.45
CA ASP A 143 -4.17 35.80 22.53
C ASP A 143 -4.30 35.38 21.05
N GLU A 144 -3.62 34.30 20.65
CA GLU A 144 -3.77 33.72 19.32
C GLU A 144 -5.14 33.06 19.16
N MET A 145 -5.64 32.42 20.21
CA MET A 145 -6.98 31.81 20.24
C MET A 145 -8.07 32.89 20.13
N THR A 146 -7.98 33.98 20.88
CA THR A 146 -8.93 35.10 20.79
C THR A 146 -8.96 35.70 19.40
N ARG A 147 -7.80 35.92 18.77
CA ARG A 147 -7.72 36.41 17.39
C ARG A 147 -8.31 35.42 16.39
N LEU A 148 -8.09 34.12 16.58
CA LEU A 148 -8.68 33.07 15.76
C LEU A 148 -10.22 33.10 15.86
N LEU A 149 -10.77 33.17 17.07
CA LEU A 149 -12.22 33.19 17.31
C LEU A 149 -12.88 34.42 16.67
N ALA A 150 -12.26 35.60 16.79
CA ALA A 150 -12.78 36.83 16.17
C ALA A 150 -12.88 36.70 14.63
N VAL A 151 -11.90 36.06 13.98
CA VAL A 151 -11.96 35.78 12.54
C VAL A 151 -13.02 34.73 12.23
N VAL A 152 -13.14 33.69 13.06
CA VAL A 152 -14.15 32.64 12.89
C VAL A 152 -15.56 33.22 12.94
N ASP A 153 -15.85 34.10 13.90
CA ASP A 153 -17.17 34.75 14.04
C ASP A 153 -17.53 35.64 12.84
N ALA A 154 -16.54 36.17 12.11
CA ALA A 154 -16.74 36.99 10.91
C ALA A 154 -16.97 36.18 9.61
N LEU A 155 -16.83 34.84 9.65
CA LEU A 155 -17.05 33.98 8.47
C LEU A 155 -18.53 33.65 8.25
N ARG A 156 -18.87 33.20 7.02
CA ARG A 156 -20.26 32.92 6.58
C ARG A 156 -21.01 31.97 7.54
N PRO A 157 -22.32 32.16 7.78
CA PRO A 157 -23.08 31.62 8.92
C PRO A 157 -23.00 30.11 9.23
N HIS A 158 -22.66 29.24 8.28
CA HIS A 158 -22.55 27.79 8.52
C HIS A 158 -21.14 27.32 8.94
N ASP A 159 -20.12 28.14 8.71
CA ASP A 159 -18.70 27.81 8.99
C ASP A 159 -18.26 28.12 10.46
N PRO A 160 -18.72 29.20 11.11
CA PRO A 160 -18.32 29.58 12.47
C PRO A 160 -18.75 28.58 13.53
N ALA A 161 -20.01 28.13 13.48
CA ALA A 161 -20.58 27.23 14.50
C ALA A 161 -19.84 25.89 14.56
N LEU A 162 -19.52 25.31 13.40
CA LEU A 162 -18.76 24.06 13.34
C LEU A 162 -17.33 24.24 13.88
N ARG A 163 -16.64 25.31 13.48
CA ARG A 163 -15.26 25.61 13.91
C ARG A 163 -15.17 25.90 15.40
N ARG A 164 -16.16 26.63 15.94
CA ARG A 164 -16.24 26.93 17.36
C ARG A 164 -16.49 25.67 18.20
N VAL A 165 -17.41 24.81 17.77
CA VAL A 165 -17.63 23.50 18.41
C VAL A 165 -16.35 22.66 18.38
N ILE A 166 -15.61 22.62 17.27
CA ILE A 166 -14.33 21.90 17.18
C ILE A 166 -13.31 22.42 18.20
N ILE A 167 -13.16 23.74 18.31
CA ILE A 167 -12.21 24.39 19.22
C ILE A 167 -12.61 24.14 20.68
N GLU A 168 -13.88 24.33 21.03
CA GLU A 168 -14.37 24.23 22.40
C GLU A 168 -14.47 22.77 22.89
N THR A 169 -14.77 21.82 22.01
CA THR A 169 -14.91 20.39 22.39
C THR A 169 -13.63 19.58 22.19
N GLY A 170 -12.62 20.15 21.54
CA GLY A 170 -11.41 19.41 21.13
C GLY A 170 -11.70 18.29 20.11
N SER A 171 -12.87 18.32 19.46
CA SER A 171 -13.27 17.29 18.50
C SER A 171 -12.40 17.31 17.25
N CYS A 172 -12.03 16.13 16.76
CA CYS A 172 -11.24 16.02 15.54
C CYS A 172 -12.12 16.24 14.29
N VAL A 173 -11.70 17.16 13.41
CA VAL A 173 -12.39 17.40 12.14
C VAL A 173 -12.20 16.20 11.22
N ARG A 174 -13.27 15.47 10.93
CA ARG A 174 -13.26 14.38 9.95
C ARG A 174 -13.99 14.83 8.69
N GLY A 175 -13.28 14.85 7.55
CA GLY A 175 -13.90 14.86 6.23
C GLY A 175 -14.24 16.23 5.62
N PHE A 176 -13.25 17.12 5.45
CA PHE A 176 -13.33 18.15 4.41
C PHE A 176 -12.47 17.70 3.22
N THR A 177 -13.13 17.17 2.20
CA THR A 177 -12.65 17.08 0.81
C THR A 177 -13.73 17.65 -0.07
#